data_AF-A0A7S4B6S5-F1
#
_entry.id   AF-A0A7S4B6S5-F1
#
_cell.length_a   1.000
_cell.length_b   1.000
_cell.length_c   1.000
_cell.angle_alpha   90.00
_cell.angle_beta   90.00
_cell.angle_gamma   90.00
#
_symmetry.space_group_name_H-M   'P 1'
#
loop_
_entity.id
_entity.type
_entity.pdbx_description
1 polymer ?
#
loop_
_entity_poly.entity_id
_entity_poly.type
_entity_poly.pdbx_seq_one_letter_code
_entity_poly.pdbx_strand_id
1 'polypeptide(L)'
;RGVSGGMLPDEFWVRNEWNVAGGVEFAFMSTTLDRKVAMHYAASGGAGLVFEIQMGMVDRGADLHWLSQYPHEAEILFAPLTGLEVQGTRVESGLIVVQTRLSVNLTALTIEQVVSRRRKLCMDMCDSMQLELSHELSTPSWATLKAIADGAKFDLASWARQVLRDVLSGCVSYPPEHYNDETQMLMRMKDAVAAKKALSG
;
A
#
# COMPACT_ATOMS: atom_id res chain seq x y z
N ARG A 1 12.24 18.83 14.99
CA ARG A 1 11.18 18.51 15.99
C ARG A 1 11.82 18.33 17.36
N GLY A 2 11.32 19.00 18.39
CA GLY A 2 11.75 18.75 19.77
C GLY A 2 10.84 17.75 20.47
N VAL A 3 11.40 16.85 21.28
CA VAL A 3 10.66 15.91 22.12
C VAL A 3 11.32 15.87 23.50
N SER A 4 10.51 15.82 24.55
CA SER A 4 10.94 15.80 25.95
C SER A 4 10.26 14.67 26.71
N GLY A 5 10.86 14.25 27.83
CA GLY A 5 10.25 13.30 28.77
C GLY A 5 10.24 11.83 28.35
N GLY A 6 11.01 11.42 27.33
CA GLY A 6 11.03 10.04 26.84
C GLY A 6 12.41 9.59 26.36
N MET A 7 12.60 8.26 26.29
CA MET A 7 13.79 7.62 25.74
C MET A 7 13.38 6.79 24.53
N LEU A 8 14.15 6.89 23.45
CA LEU A 8 13.97 6.04 22.27
C LEU A 8 14.59 4.65 22.53
N PRO A 9 14.00 3.58 21.97
CA PRO A 9 14.48 2.22 22.17
C PRO A 9 15.88 2.03 21.57
N ASP A 10 16.64 1.03 22.04
CA ASP A 10 18.03 0.79 21.63
C ASP A 10 18.16 0.55 20.12
N GLU A 11 17.16 -0.09 19.52
CA GLU A 11 17.08 -0.37 18.08
C GLU A 11 17.03 0.90 17.24
N PHE A 12 16.62 2.03 17.82
CA PHE A 12 16.65 3.32 17.13
C PHE A 12 18.08 3.81 16.90
N TRP A 13 19.01 3.44 17.78
CA TRP A 13 20.38 3.94 17.81
C TRP A 13 21.38 2.96 17.19
N VAL A 14 21.16 1.66 17.38
CA VAL A 14 22.08 0.62 16.94
C VAL A 14 21.84 0.31 15.47
N ARG A 15 22.91 0.36 14.67
CA ARG A 15 22.83 -0.02 13.26
C ARG A 15 22.58 -1.53 13.13
N ASN A 16 21.61 -1.89 12.29
CA ASN A 16 21.31 -3.27 11.95
C ASN A 16 22.36 -3.87 10.99
N GLU A 17 22.13 -5.12 10.56
CA GLU A 17 22.99 -5.84 9.60
C GLU A 17 23.18 -5.12 8.25
N TRP A 18 22.26 -4.20 7.89
CA TRP A 18 22.30 -3.38 6.69
C TRP A 18 22.94 -2.01 6.92
N ASN A 19 23.55 -1.79 8.09
CA ASN A 19 24.18 -0.53 8.50
C ASN A 19 23.19 0.65 8.59
N VAL A 20 21.92 0.36 8.92
CA VAL A 20 20.83 1.34 9.09
C VAL A 20 20.39 1.39 10.55
N ALA A 21 20.17 2.58 11.09
CA ALA A 21 19.55 2.80 12.40
C ALA A 21 18.43 3.83 12.27
N GLY A 22 17.38 3.72 13.08
CA GLY A 22 16.25 4.64 13.04
C GLY A 22 14.93 4.02 13.45
N GLY A 23 13.83 4.62 13.00
CA GLY A 23 12.49 4.19 13.38
C GLY A 23 11.39 4.78 12.50
N VAL A 24 10.15 4.47 12.85
CA VAL A 24 8.95 4.94 12.15
C VAL A 24 8.09 5.73 13.13
N GLU A 25 7.69 6.94 12.74
CA GLU A 25 6.67 7.71 13.44
C GLU A 25 5.30 7.29 12.92
N PHE A 26 4.49 6.68 13.80
CA PHE A 26 3.16 6.17 13.45
C PHE A 26 2.10 7.26 13.36
N ALA A 27 2.29 8.37 14.07
CA ALA A 27 1.36 9.50 14.07
C ALA A 27 1.76 10.54 13.02
N PHE A 28 0.96 11.60 12.89
CA PHE A 28 1.41 12.80 12.18
C PHE A 28 2.61 13.40 12.92
N MET A 29 3.66 13.74 12.17
CA MET A 29 4.87 14.32 12.73
C MET A 29 4.87 15.83 12.53
N SER A 30 4.55 16.56 13.60
CA SER A 30 4.69 18.03 13.62
C SER A 30 6.16 18.44 13.74
N THR A 31 6.60 19.33 12.86
CA THR A 31 7.97 19.86 12.82
C THR A 31 7.94 21.36 12.59
N THR A 32 9.07 22.03 12.78
CA THR A 32 9.18 23.48 12.64
C THR A 32 10.44 23.82 11.84
N LEU A 33 10.36 24.88 11.04
CA LEU A 33 11.53 25.50 10.40
C LEU A 33 12.34 26.38 11.36
N ASP A 34 11.76 26.78 12.50
CA ASP A 34 12.46 27.54 13.53
C ASP A 34 13.12 26.61 14.55
N ARG A 35 14.46 26.56 14.49
CA ARG A 35 15.28 25.78 15.43
C ARG A 35 14.99 26.13 16.89
N LYS A 36 14.73 27.39 17.21
CA LYS A 36 14.50 27.84 18.60
C LYS A 36 13.21 27.24 19.16
N VAL A 37 12.16 27.14 18.33
CA VAL A 37 10.90 26.49 18.70
C VAL A 37 11.15 25.01 19.01
N ALA A 38 11.88 24.30 18.14
CA ALA A 38 12.21 22.89 18.40
C ALA A 38 13.02 22.69 19.69
N MET A 39 14.02 23.54 19.95
CA MET A 39 14.81 23.49 21.17
C MET A 39 13.97 23.77 22.41
N HIS A 40 13.03 24.71 22.33
CA HIS A 40 12.11 25.01 23.43
C HIS A 40 11.29 23.78 23.83
N TYR A 41 10.65 23.10 22.87
CA TYR A 41 9.87 21.87 23.13
C TYR A 41 10.72 20.71 23.70
N ALA A 42 11.98 20.59 23.29
CA ALA A 42 12.89 19.57 23.81
C ALA A 42 13.40 19.89 25.23
N ALA A 43 13.48 21.17 25.60
CA ALA A 43 13.91 21.61 26.93
C ALA A 43 12.81 21.56 27.99
N SER A 44 11.56 21.26 27.62
CA SER A 44 10.39 21.34 28.50
C SER A 44 10.32 20.27 29.61
N GLY A 45 11.21 19.28 29.65
CA GLY A 45 11.30 18.33 30.77
C GLY A 45 12.13 17.06 30.53
N GLY A 46 12.96 16.67 31.49
CA GLY A 46 13.70 15.40 31.48
C GLY A 46 14.76 15.29 30.38
N ALA A 47 15.00 14.07 29.90
CA ALA A 47 15.89 13.82 28.76
C ALA A 47 15.25 14.36 27.47
N GLY A 48 15.83 15.42 26.91
CA GLY A 48 15.33 16.10 25.72
C GLY A 48 16.12 15.74 24.47
N LEU A 49 15.40 15.54 23.36
CA LEU A 49 15.97 15.25 22.05
C LEU A 49 15.41 16.17 20.98
N VAL A 50 16.23 16.49 20.00
CA VAL A 50 15.83 17.27 18.81
C VAL A 50 16.15 16.47 17.57
N PHE A 51 15.13 16.15 16.79
CA PHE A 51 15.30 15.65 15.43
C PHE A 51 15.59 16.83 14.49
N GLU A 52 16.81 16.85 13.95
CA GLU A 52 17.24 17.71 12.85
C GLU A 52 17.01 16.95 11.55
N ILE A 53 15.93 17.31 10.85
CA ILE A 53 15.40 16.53 9.74
C ILE A 53 15.84 17.16 8.42
N GLN A 54 16.58 16.39 7.60
CA GLN A 54 16.96 16.82 6.26
C GLN A 54 15.91 16.38 5.24
N MET A 55 15.19 17.36 4.67
CA MET A 55 14.20 17.10 3.61
C MET A 55 14.86 16.80 2.27
N GLY A 56 14.41 15.71 1.65
CA GLY A 56 14.74 15.37 0.27
C GLY A 56 13.95 16.21 -0.74
N MET A 57 14.22 16.00 -2.03
CA MET A 57 13.45 16.63 -3.10
C MET A 57 11.98 16.18 -3.07
N VAL A 58 11.76 14.88 -2.81
CA VAL A 58 10.46 14.20 -2.88
C VAL A 58 9.81 14.11 -1.50
N ASP A 59 10.59 13.81 -0.47
CA ASP A 59 10.09 13.65 0.90
C ASP A 59 9.77 15.02 1.55
N ARG A 60 8.52 15.46 1.37
CA ARG A 60 8.03 16.78 1.79
C ARG A 60 6.89 16.68 2.80
N GLY A 61 6.90 17.58 3.77
CA GLY A 61 5.76 17.84 4.65
C GLY A 61 4.90 18.98 4.11
N ALA A 62 3.69 19.11 4.65
CA ALA A 62 2.76 20.20 4.34
C ALA A 62 3.03 21.40 5.24
N ASP A 63 3.12 22.59 4.65
CA ASP A 63 3.13 23.85 5.39
C ASP A 63 1.72 24.14 5.92
N LEU A 64 1.59 24.23 7.24
CA LEU A 64 0.32 24.49 7.93
C LEU A 64 0.18 25.93 8.42
N HIS A 65 1.09 26.83 8.08
CA HIS A 65 1.11 28.21 8.59
C HIS A 65 -0.25 28.92 8.45
N TRP A 66 -0.95 28.74 7.33
CA TRP A 66 -2.22 29.41 7.05
C TRP A 66 -3.42 28.90 7.86
N LEU A 67 -3.33 27.68 8.41
CA LEU A 67 -4.41 27.01 9.15
C LEU A 67 -4.08 26.80 10.63
N SER A 68 -2.81 26.89 11.01
CA SER A 68 -2.32 26.58 12.36
C SER A 68 -2.86 27.55 13.40
N GLN A 69 -3.11 27.05 14.61
CA GLN A 69 -3.39 27.87 15.79
C GLN A 69 -2.14 28.62 16.27
N TYR A 70 -0.95 28.16 15.89
CA TYR A 70 0.35 28.77 16.21
C TYR A 70 1.16 29.07 14.93
N PRO A 71 0.72 29.99 14.05
CA PRO A 71 1.41 30.23 12.77
C PRO A 71 2.90 30.60 12.92
N HIS A 72 3.24 31.30 14.00
CA HIS A 72 4.61 31.72 14.31
C HIS A 72 5.57 30.55 14.56
N GLU A 73 5.07 29.33 14.83
CA GLU A 73 5.90 28.14 14.95
C GLU A 73 6.36 27.59 13.59
N ALA A 74 5.89 28.15 12.46
CA ALA A 74 6.28 27.74 11.11
C ALA A 74 6.22 26.22 10.92
N GLU A 75 5.05 25.66 11.24
CA GLU A 75 4.83 24.22 11.28
C GLU A 75 4.86 23.58 9.89
N ILE A 76 5.67 22.54 9.76
CA ILE A 76 5.67 21.60 8.64
C ILE A 76 5.21 20.23 9.16
N LEU A 77 4.08 19.75 8.67
CA LEU A 77 3.47 18.49 9.09
C LEU A 77 3.78 17.36 8.10
N PHE A 78 4.35 16.25 8.59
CA PHE A 78 4.50 15.04 7.81
C PHE A 78 3.38 14.04 8.11
N ALA A 79 3.02 13.25 7.11
CA ALA A 79 2.01 12.21 7.21
C ALA A 79 2.43 11.08 8.19
N PRO A 80 1.46 10.29 8.69
CA PRO A 80 1.72 9.06 9.43
C PRO A 80 2.66 8.11 8.69
N LEU A 81 3.33 7.25 9.45
CA LEU A 81 4.28 6.26 8.95
C LEU A 81 5.51 6.91 8.28
N THR A 82 5.94 8.06 8.79
CA THR A 82 7.18 8.69 8.33
C THR A 82 8.38 7.91 8.88
N GLY A 83 9.24 7.43 7.99
CA GLY A 83 10.50 6.79 8.35
C GLY A 83 11.57 7.84 8.69
N LEU A 84 12.32 7.59 9.76
CA LEU A 84 13.43 8.40 10.23
C LEU A 84 14.68 7.53 10.28
N GLU A 85 15.69 7.85 9.48
CA GLU A 85 16.99 7.19 9.47
C GLU A 85 18.04 8.07 10.15
N VAL A 86 18.70 7.55 11.19
CA VAL A 86 19.75 8.26 11.93
C VAL A 86 21.02 8.36 11.11
N GLN A 87 21.43 9.59 10.79
CA GLN A 87 22.67 9.89 10.09
C GLN A 87 23.82 10.18 11.07
N GLY A 88 23.49 10.77 12.22
CA GLY A 88 24.46 11.12 13.25
C GLY A 88 23.80 11.74 14.46
N THR A 89 24.57 11.89 15.54
CA THR A 89 24.11 12.48 16.79
C THR A 89 25.16 13.46 17.31
N ARG A 90 24.70 14.55 17.91
CA ARG A 90 25.56 15.49 18.65
C ARG A 90 24.85 15.99 19.89
N VAL A 91 25.62 16.51 20.85
CA VAL A 91 25.07 17.19 22.02
C VAL A 91 25.14 18.69 21.80
N GLU A 92 24.04 19.39 22.02
CA GLU A 92 23.94 20.84 21.89
C GLU A 92 23.09 21.38 23.04
N SER A 93 23.65 22.29 23.84
CA SER A 93 22.95 22.91 24.99
C SER A 93 22.33 21.90 25.97
N GLY A 94 22.99 20.77 26.18
CA GLY A 94 22.50 19.69 27.06
C GLY A 94 21.41 18.80 26.45
N LEU A 95 21.03 19.03 25.20
CA LEU A 95 20.08 18.22 24.44
C LEU A 95 20.82 17.32 23.45
N ILE A 96 20.25 16.15 23.15
CA ILE A 96 20.75 15.29 22.07
C ILE A 96 20.08 15.74 20.76
N VAL A 97 20.89 16.21 19.81
CA VAL A 97 20.44 16.49 18.45
C VAL A 97 20.71 15.27 17.58
N VAL A 98 19.65 14.68 17.06
CA VAL A 98 19.69 13.54 16.15
C VAL A 98 19.50 14.05 14.73
N GLN A 99 20.52 13.89 13.90
CA GLN A 99 20.44 14.18 12.48
C GLN A 99 19.76 13.03 11.79
N THR A 100 18.65 13.30 11.11
CA THR A 100 17.83 12.27 10.47
C THR A 100 17.55 12.59 9.02
N ARG A 101 17.66 11.58 8.17
CA ARG A 101 17.07 11.59 6.84
C ARG A 101 15.67 11.03 6.93
N LEU A 102 14.72 11.64 6.23
CA LEU A 102 13.34 11.14 6.20
C LEU A 102 13.03 10.35 4.94
N SER A 103 12.06 9.45 5.07
CA SER A 103 11.39 8.79 3.95
C SER A 103 9.88 8.86 4.22
N VAL A 104 9.13 9.46 3.31
CA VAL A 104 7.66 9.51 3.39
C VAL A 104 7.08 8.55 2.37
N ASN A 105 6.14 7.70 2.79
CA ASN A 105 5.42 6.85 1.86
C ASN A 105 4.38 7.67 1.06
N LEU A 106 4.81 8.23 -0.08
CA LEU A 106 3.93 8.97 -0.99
C LEU A 106 3.10 8.06 -1.90
N THR A 107 3.38 6.75 -1.92
CA THR A 107 2.74 5.78 -2.81
C THR A 107 1.68 4.93 -2.12
N ALA A 108 1.39 5.22 -0.84
CA ALA A 108 0.34 4.53 -0.12
C ALA A 108 -1.00 4.74 -0.84
N LEU A 109 -1.62 3.63 -1.25
CA LEU A 109 -2.95 3.66 -1.82
C LEU A 109 -3.96 4.03 -0.74
N THR A 110 -4.99 4.79 -1.10
CA THR A 110 -6.13 5.00 -0.20
C THR A 110 -6.85 3.67 0.04
N ILE A 111 -7.64 3.58 1.11
CA ILE A 111 -8.42 2.37 1.41
C ILE A 111 -9.29 1.98 0.21
N GLU A 112 -9.95 2.96 -0.42
CA GLU A 112 -10.79 2.76 -1.60
C GLU A 112 -9.97 2.19 -2.77
N GLN A 113 -8.75 2.70 -2.97
CA GLN A 113 -7.85 2.20 -4.01
C GLN A 113 -7.36 0.78 -3.71
N VAL A 114 -7.02 0.46 -2.46
CA VAL A 114 -6.62 -0.89 -2.04
C VAL A 114 -7.75 -1.88 -2.29
N VAL A 115 -8.95 -1.55 -1.81
CA VAL A 115 -10.14 -2.39 -1.93
C VAL A 115 -10.52 -2.56 -3.41
N SER A 116 -10.47 -1.49 -4.21
CA SER A 116 -10.71 -1.56 -5.65
C SER A 116 -9.68 -2.42 -6.38
N ARG A 117 -8.40 -2.36 -5.97
CA ARG A 117 -7.33 -3.18 -6.54
C ARG A 117 -7.55 -4.66 -6.28
N ARG A 118 -8.01 -5.04 -5.08
CA ARG A 118 -8.31 -6.45 -4.75
C ARG A 118 -9.42 -7.02 -5.63
N ARG A 119 -10.51 -6.27 -5.80
CA ARG A 119 -11.58 -6.63 -6.75
C ARG A 119 -11.04 -6.76 -8.17
N LYS A 120 -10.21 -5.79 -8.60
CA LYS A 120 -9.59 -5.79 -9.93
C LYS A 120 -8.76 -7.04 -10.19
N LEU A 121 -7.97 -7.50 -9.22
CA LEU A 121 -7.21 -8.75 -9.37
C LEU A 121 -8.10 -9.96 -9.66
N CYS A 122 -9.26 -10.07 -9.00
CA CYS A 122 -10.22 -11.14 -9.29
C CYS A 122 -10.85 -11.00 -10.69
N MET A 123 -11.15 -9.77 -11.13
CA MET A 123 -11.66 -9.50 -12.48
C MET A 123 -10.63 -9.86 -13.55
N ASP A 124 -9.40 -9.38 -13.40
CA ASP A 124 -8.28 -9.66 -14.33
C ASP A 124 -8.03 -11.18 -14.44
N MET A 125 -8.16 -11.92 -13.34
CA MET A 125 -8.09 -13.38 -13.33
C MET A 125 -9.23 -14.03 -14.12
N CYS A 126 -10.47 -13.57 -13.94
CA CYS A 126 -11.63 -14.08 -14.68
C CYS A 126 -11.50 -13.80 -16.18
N ASP A 127 -11.02 -12.62 -16.56
CA ASP A 127 -10.78 -12.25 -17.96
C ASP A 127 -9.68 -13.13 -18.57
N SER A 128 -8.61 -13.41 -17.82
CA SER A 128 -7.55 -14.32 -18.24
C SER A 128 -8.09 -15.74 -18.50
N MET A 129 -8.97 -16.26 -17.65
CA MET A 129 -9.58 -17.59 -17.85
C MET A 129 -10.45 -17.66 -19.12
N GLN A 130 -11.16 -16.57 -19.47
CA GLN A 130 -11.93 -16.51 -20.72
C GLN A 130 -11.04 -16.54 -21.96
N LEU A 131 -9.90 -15.84 -21.91
CA LEU A 131 -8.90 -15.87 -22.97
C LEU A 131 -8.29 -17.26 -23.12
N GLU A 132 -7.94 -17.90 -21.99
CA GLU A 132 -7.41 -19.26 -21.98
C GLU A 132 -8.40 -20.27 -22.58
N LEU A 133 -9.69 -20.24 -22.18
CA LEU A 133 -10.71 -21.11 -22.76
C LEU A 133 -10.85 -20.87 -24.27
N SER A 134 -10.81 -19.60 -24.72
CA SER A 134 -10.89 -19.27 -26.15
C SER A 134 -9.73 -19.87 -26.94
N HIS A 135 -8.52 -19.84 -26.35
CA HIS A 135 -7.36 -20.49 -26.93
C HIS A 135 -7.51 -22.03 -26.92
N GLU A 136 -7.93 -22.63 -25.81
CA GLU A 136 -8.15 -24.08 -25.68
C GLU A 136 -9.14 -24.61 -26.74
N LEU A 137 -10.27 -23.92 -26.95
CA LEU A 137 -11.26 -24.27 -27.97
C LEU A 137 -10.74 -24.15 -29.42
N SER A 138 -9.65 -23.42 -29.64
CA SER A 138 -8.98 -23.35 -30.95
C SER A 138 -8.02 -24.51 -31.19
N THR A 139 -7.68 -25.29 -30.15
CA THR A 139 -6.72 -26.39 -30.26
C THR A 139 -7.34 -27.64 -30.91
N PRO A 140 -6.52 -28.53 -31.50
CA PRO A 140 -7.03 -29.73 -32.17
C PRO A 140 -7.80 -30.70 -31.27
N SER A 141 -7.64 -30.64 -29.95
CA SER A 141 -8.33 -31.53 -29.00
C SER A 141 -9.86 -31.40 -29.06
N TRP A 142 -10.36 -30.24 -29.50
CA TRP A 142 -11.79 -29.96 -29.65
C TRP A 142 -12.32 -30.17 -31.08
N ALA A 143 -11.46 -30.58 -32.03
CA ALA A 143 -11.81 -30.64 -33.46
C ALA A 143 -13.02 -31.55 -33.74
N THR A 144 -13.09 -32.73 -33.09
CA THR A 144 -14.20 -33.67 -33.25
C THR A 144 -15.53 -33.09 -32.75
N LEU A 145 -15.54 -32.48 -31.56
CA LEU A 145 -16.73 -31.84 -31.00
C LEU A 145 -17.17 -30.64 -31.83
N LYS A 146 -16.21 -29.84 -32.32
CA LYS A 146 -16.48 -28.71 -33.20
C LYS A 146 -17.12 -29.15 -34.51
N ALA A 147 -16.62 -30.21 -35.15
CA ALA A 147 -17.19 -30.75 -36.38
C ALA A 147 -18.65 -31.24 -36.20
N ILE A 148 -18.94 -31.88 -35.05
CA ILE A 148 -20.30 -32.31 -34.71
C ILE A 148 -21.22 -31.08 -34.51
N ALA A 149 -20.73 -30.08 -33.78
CA ALA A 149 -21.47 -28.86 -33.51
C ALA A 149 -21.76 -28.05 -34.78
N ASP A 150 -20.77 -27.90 -35.66
CA ASP A 150 -20.91 -27.22 -36.96
C ASP A 150 -21.96 -27.93 -37.85
N GLY A 151 -21.96 -29.26 -37.87
CA GLY A 151 -22.98 -30.06 -38.56
C GLY A 151 -24.39 -29.87 -38.00
N ALA A 152 -24.51 -29.63 -36.69
CA ALA A 152 -25.76 -29.27 -36.02
C ALA A 152 -26.10 -27.76 -36.11
N LYS A 153 -25.30 -26.96 -36.83
CA LYS A 153 -25.41 -25.49 -36.89
C LYS A 153 -25.36 -24.83 -35.51
N PHE A 154 -24.56 -25.38 -34.60
CA PHE A 154 -24.40 -24.91 -33.23
C PHE A 154 -23.02 -24.30 -33.03
N ASP A 155 -22.96 -23.04 -32.58
CA ASP A 155 -21.69 -22.36 -32.27
C ASP A 155 -21.21 -22.74 -30.86
N LEU A 156 -20.48 -23.86 -30.80
CA LEU A 156 -19.90 -24.39 -29.56
C LEU A 156 -18.99 -23.38 -28.86
N ALA A 157 -18.19 -22.63 -29.62
CA ALA A 157 -17.23 -21.70 -29.06
C ALA A 157 -17.90 -20.49 -28.43
N SER A 158 -18.93 -19.94 -29.06
CA SER A 158 -19.72 -18.85 -28.47
C SER A 158 -20.53 -19.32 -27.27
N TRP A 159 -21.11 -20.52 -27.32
CA TRP A 159 -21.82 -21.10 -26.18
C TRP A 159 -20.89 -21.32 -24.98
N ALA A 160 -19.74 -21.98 -25.16
CA ALA A 160 -18.81 -22.26 -24.07
C ALA A 160 -18.28 -20.96 -23.42
N ARG A 161 -17.97 -19.95 -24.24
CA ARG A 161 -17.59 -18.62 -23.75
C ARG A 161 -18.72 -17.94 -22.98
N GLN A 162 -19.96 -18.06 -23.44
CA GLN A 162 -21.11 -17.50 -22.74
C GLN A 162 -21.34 -18.17 -21.39
N VAL A 163 -21.29 -19.50 -21.34
CA VAL A 163 -21.41 -20.26 -20.09
C VAL A 163 -20.33 -19.86 -19.10
N LEU A 164 -19.05 -19.81 -19.53
CA LEU A 164 -17.97 -19.38 -18.64
C LEU A 164 -18.19 -17.95 -18.14
N ARG A 165 -18.57 -17.01 -19.01
CA ARG A 165 -18.87 -15.63 -18.62
C ARG A 165 -19.97 -15.55 -17.56
N ASP A 166 -21.05 -16.29 -17.75
CA ASP A 166 -22.19 -16.26 -16.83
C ASP A 166 -21.79 -16.80 -15.46
N VAL A 167 -21.00 -17.88 -15.41
CA VAL A 167 -20.49 -18.42 -14.13
C VAL A 167 -19.48 -17.47 -13.47
N LEU A 168 -18.54 -16.92 -14.24
CA LEU A 168 -17.54 -15.97 -13.72
C LEU A 168 -18.17 -14.66 -13.26
N SER A 169 -19.29 -14.23 -13.85
CA SER A 169 -20.01 -13.03 -13.42
C SER A 169 -20.41 -13.09 -11.94
N GLY A 170 -20.78 -14.28 -11.45
CA GLY A 170 -21.07 -14.52 -10.04
C GLY A 170 -19.84 -14.44 -9.12
N CYS A 171 -18.63 -14.53 -9.67
CA CYS A 171 -17.38 -14.38 -8.92
C CYS A 171 -16.92 -12.92 -8.79
N VAL A 172 -17.45 -12.02 -9.64
CA VAL A 172 -17.02 -10.61 -9.73
C VAL A 172 -18.14 -9.58 -9.48
N SER A 173 -19.38 -10.05 -9.24
CA SER A 173 -20.58 -9.22 -9.08
C SER A 173 -20.66 -8.46 -7.75
N TYR A 174 -19.93 -8.90 -6.74
CA TYR A 174 -19.94 -8.27 -5.42
C TYR A 174 -19.29 -6.88 -5.42
N PRO A 175 -19.63 -6.01 -4.46
CA PRO A 175 -18.99 -4.70 -4.34
C PRO A 175 -17.54 -4.86 -3.85
N PRO A 176 -16.67 -3.84 -4.05
CA PRO A 176 -15.24 -3.94 -3.74
C PRO A 176 -14.91 -4.42 -2.32
N GLU A 177 -15.71 -4.03 -1.32
CA GLU A 177 -15.52 -4.36 0.10
C GLU A 177 -15.54 -5.87 0.36
N HIS A 178 -16.30 -6.63 -0.44
CA HIS A 178 -16.36 -8.09 -0.36
C HIS A 178 -14.99 -8.74 -0.60
N TYR A 179 -14.18 -8.17 -1.49
CA TYR A 179 -12.86 -8.70 -1.84
C TYR A 179 -11.76 -8.26 -0.88
N ASN A 180 -12.07 -7.37 0.07
CA ASN A 180 -11.13 -6.99 1.11
C ASN A 180 -11.01 -8.05 2.20
N ASP A 181 -12.07 -8.83 2.42
CA ASP A 181 -12.00 -10.04 3.24
C ASP A 181 -11.26 -11.14 2.46
N GLU A 182 -10.17 -11.64 3.04
CA GLU A 182 -9.31 -12.62 2.38
C GLU A 182 -10.02 -13.95 2.15
N THR A 183 -10.89 -14.38 3.08
CA THR A 183 -11.64 -15.63 2.96
C THR A 183 -12.62 -15.55 1.79
N GLN A 184 -13.35 -14.44 1.70
CA GLN A 184 -14.31 -14.18 0.62
C GLN A 184 -13.60 -14.10 -0.73
N MET A 185 -12.52 -13.33 -0.82
CA MET A 185 -11.71 -13.22 -2.04
C MET A 185 -11.21 -14.60 -2.52
N LEU A 186 -10.60 -15.38 -1.63
CA LEU A 186 -10.11 -16.72 -1.97
C LEU A 186 -11.22 -17.67 -2.38
N MET A 187 -12.40 -17.58 -1.76
CA MET A 187 -13.57 -18.36 -2.15
C MET A 187 -14.01 -18.03 -3.59
N ARG A 188 -14.14 -16.74 -3.94
CA ARG A 188 -14.50 -16.33 -5.31
C ARG A 188 -13.46 -16.78 -6.33
N MET A 189 -12.18 -16.70 -5.98
CA MET A 189 -11.11 -17.17 -6.87
C MET A 189 -11.18 -18.69 -7.11
N LYS A 190 -11.45 -19.48 -6.06
CA LYS A 190 -11.65 -20.93 -6.18
C LYS A 190 -12.86 -21.28 -7.04
N ASP A 191 -13.98 -20.57 -6.87
CA ASP A 191 -15.18 -20.77 -7.67
C ASP A 191 -14.89 -20.51 -9.16
N ALA A 192 -14.14 -19.44 -9.48
CA ALA A 192 -13.72 -19.14 -10.85
C ALA A 192 -12.82 -20.23 -11.46
N VAL A 193 -11.83 -20.72 -10.71
CA VAL A 193 -10.97 -21.83 -11.15
C VAL A 193 -11.79 -23.10 -11.39
N ALA A 194 -12.71 -23.43 -10.48
CA ALA A 194 -13.58 -24.60 -10.60
C ALA A 194 -14.49 -24.49 -11.84
N ALA A 195 -15.03 -23.30 -12.12
CA ALA A 195 -15.85 -23.04 -13.30
C ALA A 195 -15.09 -23.27 -14.61
N LYS A 196 -13.86 -22.73 -14.72
CA LYS A 196 -13.01 -22.99 -15.88
C LYS A 196 -12.73 -24.49 -16.03
N LYS A 197 -12.32 -25.16 -14.95
CA LYS A 197 -11.99 -26.59 -14.97
C LYS A 197 -13.17 -27.46 -15.44
N ALA A 198 -14.39 -27.10 -15.06
CA ALA A 198 -15.59 -27.82 -15.50
C ALA A 198 -15.82 -27.73 -17.03
N LEU A 199 -15.28 -26.72 -17.70
CA LEU A 199 -15.40 -26.52 -19.15
C LEU A 199 -14.17 -27.01 -19.93
N SER A 200 -12.99 -27.02 -19.32
CA SER A 200 -11.73 -27.43 -19.96
C SER A 200 -11.53 -28.94 -20.08
N GLY A 201 -12.26 -29.76 -19.30
CA GLY A 201 -12.12 -31.23 -19.30
C GLY A 201 -10.94 -31.74 -18.49
#